data_AF-A0A2M6WPR6-F1
#
_entry.id   AF-A0A2M6WPR6-F1
#
_cell.length_a   1.000
_cell.length_b   1.000
_cell.length_c   1.000
_cell.angle_alpha   90.00
_cell.angle_beta   90.00
_cell.angle_gamma   90.00
#
_symmetry.space_group_name_H-M   'P 1'
#
loop_
_entity.id
_entity.type
_entity.pdbx_description
1 polymer ?
#
loop_
_entity_poly.entity_id
_entity_poly.type
_entity_poly.pdbx_seq_one_letter_code
_entity_poly.pdbx_strand_id
1 'polypeptide(L)'
;MSKIKNGNDYYQRIVDWIKKQEKGIVFRPTQVSKALSLDIGMVSVFLYRKNKKGYLDKKGAGKYVVVDCNAPIPLQIPKGKLPDLIFNLLRDLNLKFPKGYVREPMIVEKLKDQRISLNSVHNVMQRWFEGGYLISNNKIGKGYRIKDGHLNLKERPPVIIKK
;
A
#
# COMPACT_ATOMS: atom_id res chain seq x y z
N MET A 1 44.22 -4.55 -12.04
CA MET A 1 43.08 -5.46 -11.83
C MET A 1 42.27 -4.98 -10.63
N SER A 2 41.05 -4.50 -10.87
CA SER A 2 40.22 -3.85 -9.83
C SER A 2 39.55 -4.86 -8.90
N LYS A 3 39.64 -4.58 -7.59
CA LYS A 3 39.04 -5.34 -6.48
C LYS A 3 37.50 -5.39 -6.60
N ILE A 4 36.92 -6.59 -6.67
CA ILE A 4 35.48 -6.81 -6.74
C ILE A 4 34.85 -6.58 -5.35
N LYS A 5 33.90 -5.63 -5.25
CA LYS A 5 33.06 -5.37 -4.06
C LYS A 5 31.92 -6.41 -3.98
N ASN A 6 32.15 -7.53 -3.30
CA ASN A 6 31.26 -8.71 -3.25
C ASN A 6 29.83 -8.51 -2.64
N GLY A 7 29.52 -7.40 -1.99
CA GLY A 7 28.20 -7.21 -1.34
C GLY A 7 27.06 -6.86 -2.29
N ASN A 8 27.35 -6.37 -3.51
CA ASN A 8 26.34 -5.82 -4.43
C ASN A 8 26.05 -6.72 -5.65
N ASP A 9 26.87 -7.76 -5.86
CA ASP A 9 26.88 -8.56 -7.09
C ASP A 9 25.69 -9.54 -7.16
N TYR A 10 25.41 -10.25 -6.06
CA TYR A 10 24.28 -11.19 -6.01
C TYR A 10 22.93 -10.48 -6.15
N TYR A 11 22.81 -9.25 -5.64
CA TYR A 11 21.58 -8.46 -5.72
C TYR A 11 21.25 -8.12 -7.19
N GLN A 12 22.24 -7.64 -7.93
CA GLN A 12 22.08 -7.28 -9.33
C GLN A 12 21.77 -8.52 -10.18
N ARG A 13 22.45 -9.64 -9.90
CA ARG A 13 22.20 -10.92 -10.59
C ARG A 13 20.75 -11.43 -10.42
N ILE A 14 20.15 -11.30 -9.23
CA ILE A 14 18.75 -11.68 -9.02
C ILE A 14 17.81 -10.71 -9.76
N VAL A 15 18.08 -9.40 -9.73
CA VAL A 15 17.30 -8.41 -10.48
C VAL A 15 17.30 -8.71 -11.98
N ASP A 16 18.48 -8.94 -12.55
CA ASP A 16 18.64 -9.18 -13.98
C ASP A 16 17.98 -10.50 -14.40
N TRP A 17 18.04 -11.52 -13.54
CA TRP A 17 17.33 -12.78 -13.77
C TRP A 17 15.81 -12.58 -13.82
N ILE A 18 15.24 -11.81 -12.88
CA ILE A 18 13.80 -11.51 -12.83
C ILE A 18 13.38 -10.70 -14.06
N LYS A 19 14.19 -9.73 -14.49
CA LYS A 19 13.92 -8.89 -15.67
C LYS A 19 13.89 -9.69 -16.98
N LYS A 20 14.62 -10.82 -17.04
CA LYS A 20 14.62 -11.74 -18.18
C LYS A 20 13.39 -12.66 -18.22
N GLN A 21 12.60 -12.74 -17.13
CA GLN A 21 11.40 -13.55 -17.11
C GLN A 21 10.23 -12.82 -17.75
N GLU A 22 9.40 -13.56 -18.48
CA GLU A 22 8.13 -13.04 -18.99
C GLU A 22 7.17 -12.69 -17.83
N LYS A 23 6.34 -11.68 -18.05
CA LYS A 23 5.30 -11.26 -17.11
C LYS A 23 4.32 -12.41 -16.87
N GLY A 24 3.92 -12.59 -15.61
CA GLY A 24 3.00 -13.66 -15.22
C GLY A 24 3.68 -14.99 -14.90
N ILE A 25 4.99 -15.15 -15.17
CA ILE A 25 5.72 -16.36 -14.77
C ILE A 25 5.69 -16.50 -13.25
N VAL A 26 5.24 -17.67 -12.80
CA VAL A 26 5.25 -18.11 -11.41
C VAL A 26 6.57 -18.84 -11.15
N PHE A 27 7.32 -18.40 -10.14
CA PHE A 27 8.56 -19.06 -9.75
C PHE A 27 8.70 -19.18 -8.23
N ARG A 28 9.57 -20.08 -7.77
CA ARG A 28 9.92 -20.30 -6.37
C ARG A 28 11.36 -19.84 -6.10
N PRO A 29 11.69 -19.46 -4.85
CA PRO A 29 13.07 -19.14 -4.46
C PRO A 29 14.08 -20.23 -4.82
N THR A 30 13.68 -21.50 -4.74
CA THR A 30 14.50 -22.66 -5.14
C THR A 30 14.92 -22.61 -6.61
N GLN A 31 14.04 -22.15 -7.52
CA GLN A 31 14.34 -22.06 -8.94
C GLN A 31 15.36 -20.95 -9.23
N VAL A 32 15.24 -19.81 -8.54
CA VAL A 32 16.18 -18.69 -8.66
C VAL A 32 17.53 -19.05 -8.05
N SER A 33 17.53 -19.68 -6.88
CA SER A 33 18.72 -20.17 -6.19
C SER A 33 19.52 -21.13 -7.06
N LYS A 34 18.84 -22.10 -7.70
CA LYS A 34 19.49 -23.03 -8.65
C LYS A 34 20.01 -22.32 -9.90
N ALA A 35 19.22 -21.42 -10.49
CA ALA A 35 19.60 -20.74 -11.74
C ALA A 35 20.81 -19.80 -11.57
N LEU A 36 21.00 -19.24 -10.37
CA LEU A 36 22.07 -18.27 -10.10
C LEU A 36 23.19 -18.84 -9.22
N SER A 37 23.09 -20.10 -8.79
CA SER A 37 24.01 -20.70 -7.82
C SER A 37 24.17 -19.84 -6.56
N LEU A 38 23.03 -19.38 -6.02
CA LEU A 38 22.98 -18.51 -4.84
C LEU A 38 22.32 -19.22 -3.65
N ASP A 39 22.70 -18.83 -2.44
CA ASP A 39 22.05 -19.30 -1.22
C ASP A 39 20.53 -19.00 -1.23
N ILE A 40 19.73 -20.01 -0.87
CA ILE A 40 18.27 -19.91 -0.91
C ILE A 40 17.73 -18.95 0.14
N GLY A 41 18.41 -18.82 1.28
CA GLY A 41 18.07 -17.84 2.33
C GLY A 41 18.23 -16.42 1.80
N MET A 42 19.35 -16.11 1.16
CA MET A 42 19.63 -14.81 0.53
C MET A 42 18.59 -14.48 -0.55
N VAL A 43 18.28 -15.44 -1.42
CA VAL A 43 17.26 -15.30 -2.47
C VAL A 43 15.87 -15.07 -1.86
N SER A 44 15.51 -15.82 -0.83
CA SER A 44 14.19 -15.70 -0.17
C SER A 44 14.02 -14.33 0.51
N VAL A 45 15.06 -13.85 1.21
CA VAL A 45 15.07 -12.51 1.82
C VAL A 45 14.95 -11.42 0.75
N PHE A 46 15.67 -11.57 -0.37
CA PHE A 46 15.57 -10.64 -1.49
C PHE A 46 14.16 -10.58 -2.08
N LEU A 47 13.56 -11.73 -2.40
CA LEU A 47 12.23 -11.79 -3.02
C LEU A 47 11.15 -11.24 -2.08
N TYR A 48 11.26 -11.50 -0.78
CA TYR A 48 10.39 -10.90 0.24
C TYR A 48 10.48 -9.37 0.24
N ARG A 49 11.69 -8.80 0.17
CA ARG A 49 11.89 -7.35 0.10
C ARG A 49 11.33 -6.74 -1.19
N LYS A 50 11.46 -7.43 -2.34
CA LYS A 50 10.90 -6.97 -3.63
C LYS A 50 9.39 -7.08 -3.71
N ASN A 51 8.81 -8.11 -3.09
CA ASN A 51 7.35 -8.22 -2.92
C ASN A 51 6.80 -7.02 -2.13
N LYS A 52 7.42 -6.67 -1.00
CA LYS A 52 7.04 -5.49 -0.21
C LYS A 52 7.13 -4.16 -0.97
N LYS A 53 7.92 -4.09 -2.05
CA LYS A 53 8.07 -2.90 -2.90
C LYS A 53 7.19 -2.95 -4.16
N GLY A 54 6.37 -3.99 -4.33
CA GLY A 54 5.40 -4.09 -5.43
C GLY A 54 5.95 -4.66 -6.75
N TYR A 55 7.20 -5.14 -6.78
CA TYR A 55 7.80 -5.70 -8.01
C TYR A 55 7.40 -7.17 -8.25
N LEU A 56 6.97 -7.88 -7.21
CA LEU A 56 6.60 -9.29 -7.25
C LEU A 56 5.33 -9.51 -6.43
N ASP A 57 4.41 -10.33 -6.93
CA ASP A 57 3.22 -10.75 -6.15
C ASP A 57 3.45 -12.14 -5.56
N LYS A 58 3.09 -12.33 -4.29
CA LYS A 58 3.27 -13.61 -3.59
C LYS A 58 1.95 -14.36 -3.64
N LYS A 59 1.87 -15.42 -4.46
CA LYS A 59 0.65 -16.22 -4.67
C LYS A 59 0.42 -17.32 -3.62
N GLY A 60 1.11 -17.26 -2.48
CA GLY A 60 1.07 -18.31 -1.44
C GLY A 60 2.11 -19.43 -1.64
N ALA A 61 2.35 -20.25 -0.60
CA ALA A 61 3.29 -21.39 -0.59
C ALA A 61 4.72 -21.09 -1.10
N GLY A 62 5.23 -19.87 -0.87
CA GLY A 62 6.56 -19.46 -1.34
C GLY A 62 6.68 -19.26 -2.85
N LYS A 63 5.55 -19.09 -3.57
CA LYS A 63 5.53 -18.76 -4.99
C LYS A 63 5.44 -17.26 -5.22
N TYR A 64 6.20 -16.76 -6.19
CA TYR A 64 6.25 -15.36 -6.61
C TYR A 64 5.87 -15.25 -8.09
N VAL A 65 5.18 -14.18 -8.46
CA VAL A 65 4.81 -13.86 -9.85
C VAL A 65 5.44 -12.54 -10.25
N VAL A 66 6.03 -12.49 -11.45
CA VAL A 66 6.50 -11.24 -12.05
C VAL A 66 5.29 -10.42 -12.50
N VAL A 67 5.06 -9.28 -11.84
CA VAL A 67 3.87 -8.44 -12.08
C VAL A 67 4.11 -7.45 -13.21
N ASP A 68 5.26 -6.77 -13.21
CA ASP A 68 5.83 -5.99 -14.31
C ASP A 68 7.11 -5.30 -13.80
N CYS A 69 8.26 -5.45 -14.47
CA CYS A 69 9.47 -4.72 -14.08
C CYS A 69 9.53 -3.30 -14.64
N ASN A 70 8.63 -2.97 -15.59
CA ASN A 70 8.54 -1.67 -16.28
C ASN A 70 7.28 -0.88 -15.91
N ALA A 71 6.38 -1.42 -15.08
CA ALA A 71 5.26 -0.64 -14.57
C ALA A 71 5.81 0.56 -13.78
N PRO A 72 5.30 1.79 -14.02
CA PRO A 72 5.66 2.93 -13.19
C PRO A 72 5.46 2.52 -11.74
N ILE A 73 6.48 2.79 -10.92
CA ILE A 73 6.47 2.51 -9.48
C ILE A 73 5.10 2.97 -8.98
N PRO A 74 4.27 2.09 -8.35
CA PRO A 74 3.01 2.55 -7.81
C PRO A 74 3.36 3.72 -6.93
N LEU A 75 2.84 4.90 -7.25
CA LEU A 75 3.13 6.16 -6.57
C LEU A 75 2.90 5.88 -5.09
N GLN A 76 3.97 5.54 -4.39
CA GLN A 76 3.89 5.17 -2.99
C GLN A 76 3.55 6.48 -2.35
N ILE A 77 2.29 6.64 -1.97
CA ILE A 77 1.86 7.76 -1.16
C ILE A 77 2.85 7.80 0.00
N PRO A 78 3.63 8.88 0.15
CA PRO A 78 4.56 9.03 1.24
C PRO A 78 3.84 8.67 2.54
N LYS A 79 4.44 7.77 3.35
CA LYS A 79 3.87 7.37 4.64
C LYS A 79 3.47 8.64 5.40
N GLY A 80 2.18 8.77 5.71
CA GLY A 80 1.62 9.94 6.38
C GLY A 80 0.66 10.80 5.54
N LYS A 81 0.62 10.68 4.20
CA LYS A 81 -0.30 11.48 3.36
C LYS A 81 -1.68 10.86 3.14
N LEU A 82 -1.89 9.59 3.51
CA LEU A 82 -3.19 8.92 3.37
C LEU A 82 -4.31 9.60 4.20
N PRO A 83 -4.09 9.98 5.48
CA PRO A 83 -5.04 10.80 6.23
C PRO A 83 -5.41 12.09 5.50
N ASP A 84 -4.42 12.83 4.97
CA ASP A 84 -4.66 14.10 4.27
C ASP A 84 -5.51 13.90 2.99
N LEU A 85 -5.25 12.82 2.25
CA LEU A 85 -6.00 12.46 1.04
C LEU A 85 -7.48 12.15 1.35
N ILE A 86 -7.72 11.36 2.40
CA ILE A 86 -9.07 11.06 2.86
C ILE A 86 -9.75 12.35 3.36
N PHE A 87 -8.99 13.29 3.94
CA PHE A 87 -9.56 14.51 4.55
C PHE A 87 -10.08 15.42 3.47
N ASN A 88 -9.24 15.68 2.46
CA ASN A 88 -9.61 16.48 1.30
C ASN A 88 -10.81 15.87 0.59
N LEU A 89 -10.83 14.53 0.40
CA LEU A 89 -11.96 13.84 -0.21
C LEU A 89 -13.25 14.01 0.60
N LEU A 90 -13.21 13.78 1.91
CA LEU A 90 -14.38 13.92 2.78
C LEU A 90 -14.88 15.37 2.83
N ARG A 91 -13.97 16.34 2.88
CA ARG A 91 -14.30 17.77 2.82
C ARG A 91 -15.04 18.11 1.52
N ASP A 92 -14.50 17.69 0.38
CA ASP A 92 -15.10 17.96 -0.93
C ASP A 92 -16.46 17.26 -1.10
N LEU A 93 -16.59 16.03 -0.57
CA LEU A 93 -17.87 15.32 -0.53
C LEU A 93 -18.90 16.03 0.35
N ASN A 94 -18.50 16.54 1.51
CA ASN A 94 -19.41 17.26 2.39
C ASN A 94 -19.82 18.63 1.83
N LEU A 95 -18.94 19.32 1.07
CA LEU A 95 -19.31 20.54 0.35
C LEU A 95 -20.36 20.28 -0.72
N LYS A 96 -20.29 19.14 -1.42
CA LYS A 96 -21.26 18.75 -2.45
C LYS A 96 -22.54 18.16 -1.88
N PHE A 97 -22.43 17.42 -0.79
CA PHE A 97 -23.53 16.73 -0.12
C PHE A 97 -23.46 16.97 1.39
N PRO A 98 -23.93 18.14 1.87
CA PRO A 98 -23.92 18.47 3.28
C PRO A 98 -24.67 17.39 4.07
N LYS A 99 -24.07 16.90 5.17
CA LYS A 99 -24.62 15.82 6.01
C LYS A 99 -24.72 14.46 5.31
N GLY A 100 -24.06 14.28 4.17
CA GLY A 100 -23.99 13.01 3.45
C GLY A 100 -23.23 11.94 4.24
N TYR A 101 -23.70 10.70 4.15
CA TYR A 101 -23.01 9.54 4.69
C TYR A 101 -21.97 9.02 3.69
N VAL A 102 -20.79 8.71 4.18
CA VAL A 102 -19.69 8.13 3.40
C VAL A 102 -19.38 6.75 3.95
N ARG A 103 -19.27 5.77 3.04
CA ARG A 103 -18.88 4.39 3.38
C ARG A 103 -17.45 4.14 2.93
N GLU A 104 -16.71 3.34 3.68
CA GLU A 104 -15.31 3.01 3.38
C GLU A 104 -15.10 2.46 1.95
N PRO A 105 -15.98 1.59 1.40
CA PRO A 105 -15.83 1.13 0.01
C PRO A 105 -15.91 2.27 -1.02
N MET A 106 -16.71 3.30 -0.77
CA MET A 106 -16.80 4.46 -1.67
C MET A 106 -15.51 5.27 -1.68
N ILE A 107 -14.83 5.37 -0.53
CA ILE A 107 -13.52 6.02 -0.42
C ILE A 107 -12.48 5.22 -1.21
N VAL A 108 -12.48 3.89 -1.06
CA VAL A 108 -11.60 2.99 -1.84
C VAL A 108 -11.83 3.17 -3.34
N GLU A 109 -13.09 3.23 -3.79
CA GLU A 109 -13.43 3.43 -5.19
C GLU A 109 -12.94 4.79 -5.72
N LYS A 110 -13.14 5.87 -4.96
CA LYS A 110 -12.65 7.21 -5.32
C LYS A 110 -11.12 7.32 -5.32
N LEU A 111 -10.44 6.44 -4.59
CA LEU A 111 -8.98 6.38 -4.51
C LEU A 111 -8.40 5.14 -5.21
N LYS A 112 -9.15 4.53 -6.15
CA LYS A 112 -8.75 3.29 -6.83
C LYS A 112 -7.39 3.39 -7.53
N ASP A 113 -7.11 4.56 -8.14
CA ASP A 113 -5.88 4.82 -8.88
C ASP A 113 -4.66 4.89 -7.96
N GLN A 114 -4.89 5.16 -6.68
CA GLN A 114 -3.88 5.20 -5.64
C GLN A 114 -3.63 3.84 -4.99
N ARG A 115 -4.36 2.79 -5.41
CA ARG A 115 -4.22 1.39 -4.92
C ARG A 115 -4.26 1.27 -3.39
N ILE A 116 -5.10 2.08 -2.74
CA ILE A 116 -5.27 2.07 -1.29
C ILE A 116 -6.17 0.89 -0.89
N SER A 117 -5.75 0.11 0.12
CA SER A 117 -6.54 -1.01 0.61
C SER A 117 -7.70 -0.55 1.49
N LEU A 118 -8.80 -1.32 1.51
CA LEU A 118 -9.93 -1.08 2.42
C LEU A 118 -9.47 -1.03 3.89
N ASN A 119 -8.55 -1.91 4.31
CA ASN A 119 -7.99 -1.87 5.66
C ASN A 119 -7.26 -0.56 5.99
N SER A 120 -6.57 0.02 5.00
CA SER A 120 -5.90 1.31 5.18
C SER A 120 -6.91 2.45 5.36
N VAL A 121 -7.99 2.43 4.59
CA VAL A 121 -9.10 3.39 4.74
C VAL A 121 -9.78 3.20 6.10
N HIS A 122 -10.12 1.95 6.46
CA HIS A 122 -10.74 1.61 7.74
C HIS A 122 -9.94 2.16 8.92
N ASN A 123 -8.62 1.94 8.94
CA ASN A 123 -7.76 2.46 10.00
C ASN A 123 -7.77 3.98 10.13
N VAL A 124 -7.88 4.73 9.03
CA VAL A 124 -7.95 6.20 9.06
C VAL A 124 -9.32 6.65 9.55
N MET A 125 -10.39 6.08 8.99
CA MET A 125 -11.77 6.40 9.35
C MET A 125 -12.05 6.09 10.82
N GLN A 126 -11.59 4.94 11.31
CA GLN A 126 -11.69 4.55 12.71
C GLN A 126 -11.01 5.55 13.65
N ARG A 127 -9.80 6.02 13.30
CA ARG A 127 -9.09 7.04 14.09
C ARG A 127 -9.82 8.37 14.15
N TRP A 128 -10.48 8.77 13.07
CA TRP A 128 -11.23 10.02 13.04
C TRP A 128 -12.57 9.91 13.75
N PHE A 129 -13.18 8.73 13.72
CA PHE A 129 -14.31 8.40 14.58
C PHE A 129 -13.90 8.48 16.06
N GLU A 130 -12.80 7.82 16.43
CA GLU A 130 -12.24 7.88 17.80
C GLU A 130 -11.86 9.32 18.20
N GLY A 131 -11.34 10.12 17.28
CA GLY A 131 -11.02 11.52 17.48
C GLY A 131 -12.23 12.47 17.48
N GLY A 132 -13.45 11.98 17.31
CA GLY A 132 -14.68 12.78 17.34
C GLY A 132 -15.00 13.58 16.08
N TYR A 133 -14.22 13.40 15.01
CA TYR A 133 -14.43 14.08 13.70
C TYR A 133 -15.54 13.42 12.88
N LEU A 134 -15.79 12.13 13.12
CA LEU A 134 -16.81 11.35 12.42
C LEU A 134 -17.89 10.85 13.39
N ILE A 135 -19.11 10.73 12.86
CA ILE A 135 -20.26 10.15 13.53
C ILE A 135 -20.66 8.91 12.75
N SER A 136 -20.63 7.74 13.41
CA SER A 136 -21.16 6.50 12.84
C SER A 136 -22.69 6.55 12.84
N ASN A 137 -23.30 6.07 11.75
CA ASN A 137 -24.73 5.74 11.76
C ASN A 137 -24.91 4.22 11.68
N ASN A 138 -25.19 3.63 12.84
CA ASN A 138 -25.42 2.19 12.97
C ASN A 138 -26.72 1.72 12.29
N LYS A 139 -27.64 2.61 11.90
CA LYS A 139 -28.93 2.25 11.28
C LYS A 139 -28.85 2.00 9.77
N ILE A 140 -27.84 2.52 9.08
CA ILE A 140 -27.70 2.42 7.62
C ILE A 140 -26.27 1.96 7.32
N GLY A 141 -25.99 0.69 7.60
CA GLY A 141 -24.77 -0.03 7.19
C GLY A 141 -23.44 0.74 7.28
N LYS A 142 -22.75 0.67 8.43
CA LYS A 142 -21.33 1.05 8.63
C LYS A 142 -20.85 2.28 7.83
N GLY A 143 -21.64 3.35 7.85
CA GLY A 143 -21.30 4.62 7.22
C GLY A 143 -20.91 5.68 8.25
N TYR A 144 -20.09 6.64 7.83
CA TYR A 144 -19.66 7.77 8.65
C TYR A 144 -20.20 9.08 8.07
N ARG A 145 -20.52 10.01 8.96
CA ARG A 145 -20.82 11.41 8.66
C ARG A 145 -19.74 12.29 9.30
N ILE A 146 -19.35 13.39 8.67
CA ILE A 146 -18.49 14.39 9.32
C ILE A 146 -19.31 15.14 10.36
N LYS A 147 -18.79 15.28 11.58
CA LYS A 147 -19.44 16.05 12.64
C LYS A 147 -19.46 17.53 12.27
N ASP A 148 -20.63 18.17 12.37
CA ASP A 148 -20.80 19.59 12.11
C ASP A 148 -19.79 20.43 12.93
N GLY A 149 -19.23 21.48 12.33
CA GLY A 149 -18.17 22.32 12.92
C GLY A 149 -16.73 21.82 12.73
N HIS A 150 -16.50 20.56 12.33
CA HIS A 150 -15.14 20.01 12.12
C HIS A 150 -14.58 20.25 10.70
N LEU A 151 -15.35 20.92 9.84
CA LEU A 151 -14.99 21.24 8.44
C LEU A 151 -14.24 22.58 8.27
N ASN A 152 -14.19 23.41 9.32
CA ASN A 152 -13.46 24.69 9.34
C ASN A 152 -12.11 24.60 10.08
N LEU A 153 -11.70 23.41 10.49
CA LEU A 153 -10.51 23.25 11.32
C LEU A 153 -9.25 23.44 10.46
N LYS A 154 -8.52 24.53 10.74
CA LYS A 154 -7.06 24.58 10.53
C LYS A 154 -6.34 23.46 11.32
N GLU A 155 -7.03 22.81 12.25
CA GLU A 155 -6.56 21.68 13.05
C GLU A 155 -6.84 20.34 12.37
N ARG A 156 -5.75 19.66 12.01
CA ARG A 156 -5.79 18.30 11.48
C ARG A 156 -6.20 17.33 12.59
N PRO A 157 -6.99 16.29 12.30
CA PRO A 157 -7.20 15.21 13.24
C PRO A 157 -5.85 14.66 13.73
N PRO A 158 -5.65 14.51 15.05
CA PRO A 158 -4.36 14.16 15.60
C PRO A 158 -3.88 12.82 15.04
N VAL A 159 -2.62 12.79 14.60
CA VAL A 159 -1.94 11.52 14.32
C VAL A 159 -1.62 10.90 15.66
N ILE A 160 -2.58 10.18 16.25
CA ILE A 160 -2.34 9.43 17.48
C ILE A 160 -1.39 8.28 17.14
N ILE A 161 -0.11 8.46 17.47
CA ILE A 161 0.89 7.39 17.48
C ILE A 161 0.67 6.65 18.80
N LYS A 162 0.06 5.46 18.75
CA LYS A 162 0.04 4.56 19.92
C LYS A 162 1.49 4.29 20.33
N LYS A 163 1.81 4.55 21.60
CA LYS A 163 3.06 4.12 22.24
C LYS A 163 3.14 2.60 22.26
#